data_AF-A0A2Z3H170-F1
#
_entry.id   AF-A0A2Z3H170-F1
#
_cell.length_a   1.000
_cell.length_b   1.000
_cell.length_c   1.000
_cell.angle_alpha   90.00
_cell.angle_beta   90.00
_cell.angle_gamma   90.00
#
_symmetry.space_group_name_H-M   'P 1'
#
loop_
_entity.id
_entity.type
_entity.pdbx_description
1 polymer ?
#
loop_
_entity_poly.entity_id
_entity_poly.type
_entity_poly.pdbx_seq_one_letter_code
_entity_poly.pdbx_strand_id
1 'polypeptide(L)'
;MPNPSLLPGCAGGIVYHSCCWRKAAWRSRLLTPDPRRAGQHLTPLFSSKSVFWSLYAIGLVVVHPAAAQGTVALRGTVADSLSGWPLVGVSAGLVGQPRGASTDALGQFRLGELKPGTYALRIGTLGYTFKNQLITLVADEMRVVAITLASALLLHFANPLPA
;
A
#
# COMPACT_ATOMS: atom_id res chain seq x y z
N MET A 1 -57.54 -49.17 -39.99
CA MET A 1 -57.63 -50.63 -40.24
C MET A 1 -56.35 -51.07 -40.93
N PRO A 2 -55.89 -52.33 -40.79
CA PRO A 2 -56.22 -53.36 -39.80
C PRO A 2 -54.98 -53.57 -38.86
N ASN A 3 -54.67 -54.67 -38.14
CA ASN A 3 -55.35 -55.94 -37.79
C ASN A 3 -54.96 -56.32 -36.31
N PRO A 4 -55.05 -57.56 -35.74
CA PRO A 4 -55.43 -57.72 -34.33
C PRO A 4 -54.59 -58.82 -33.59
N SER A 5 -55.29 -59.71 -32.86
CA SER A 5 -54.86 -61.00 -32.25
C SER A 5 -53.93 -60.87 -31.03
N LEU A 6 -54.39 -61.19 -29.81
CA LEU A 6 -54.82 -62.51 -29.29
C LEU A 6 -53.70 -63.56 -29.32
N LEU A 7 -53.40 -64.17 -28.17
CA LEU A 7 -53.60 -65.61 -27.89
C LEU A 7 -53.32 -65.88 -26.36
N PRO A 8 -53.67 -67.07 -25.79
CA PRO A 8 -54.17 -67.17 -24.42
C PRO A 8 -53.35 -68.10 -23.50
N GLY A 9 -53.84 -68.36 -22.28
CA GLY A 9 -53.29 -69.41 -21.41
C GLY A 9 -53.98 -69.54 -20.05
N CYS A 10 -55.16 -70.15 -19.98
CA CYS A 10 -55.80 -70.52 -18.72
C CYS A 10 -55.27 -71.87 -18.21
N ALA A 11 -54.94 -72.00 -16.91
CA ALA A 11 -55.05 -73.27 -16.16
C ALA A 11 -54.82 -73.13 -14.64
N GLY A 12 -55.87 -73.39 -13.83
CA GLY A 12 -55.80 -73.80 -12.42
C GLY A 12 -55.28 -72.79 -11.39
N GLY A 13 -55.74 -72.79 -10.13
CA GLY A 13 -56.82 -73.55 -9.50
C GLY A 13 -56.99 -73.08 -8.04
N ILE A 14 -58.22 -73.00 -7.54
CA ILE A 14 -58.53 -72.46 -6.21
C ILE A 14 -58.37 -73.56 -5.14
N VAL A 15 -57.67 -73.26 -4.05
CA VAL A 15 -57.79 -74.00 -2.77
C VAL A 15 -57.96 -73.02 -1.62
N TYR A 16 -58.97 -73.28 -0.79
CA TYR A 16 -59.37 -72.49 0.38
C TYR A 16 -58.53 -72.83 1.64
N HIS A 17 -58.89 -72.12 2.73
CA HIS A 17 -58.66 -72.38 4.17
C HIS A 17 -57.68 -71.38 4.83
N SER A 18 -58.15 -70.36 5.55
CA SER A 18 -58.98 -70.34 6.78
C SER A 18 -58.18 -70.57 8.06
N CYS A 19 -58.26 -69.61 8.98
CA CYS A 19 -58.18 -69.81 10.45
C CYS A 19 -56.80 -70.24 11.03
N CYS A 20 -56.42 -69.96 12.30
CA CYS A 20 -57.15 -69.43 13.45
C CYS A 20 -56.16 -68.97 14.57
N TRP A 21 -56.43 -67.84 15.25
CA TRP A 21 -56.14 -67.59 16.69
C TRP A 21 -54.62 -67.50 17.10
N ARG A 22 -54.21 -67.12 18.33
CA ARG A 22 -54.92 -66.88 19.62
C ARG A 22 -54.32 -65.73 20.45
N LYS A 23 -55.22 -65.05 21.17
CA LYS A 23 -55.08 -64.00 22.20
C LYS A 23 -54.07 -64.26 23.34
N ALA A 24 -53.55 -63.17 23.96
CA ALA A 24 -53.45 -62.90 25.42
C ALA A 24 -52.38 -61.80 25.72
N ALA A 25 -52.37 -61.03 26.81
CA ALA A 25 -53.41 -60.59 27.75
C ALA A 25 -52.88 -59.48 28.70
N TRP A 26 -53.71 -58.45 28.95
CA TRP A 26 -53.94 -57.80 30.25
C TRP A 26 -52.87 -56.95 30.99
N ARG A 27 -53.42 -56.02 31.80
CA ARG A 27 -52.85 -55.26 32.93
C ARG A 27 -51.90 -54.08 32.64
N SER A 28 -52.55 -52.93 32.41
CA SER A 28 -52.47 -51.77 33.32
C SER A 28 -51.28 -51.76 34.31
N ARG A 29 -50.22 -51.02 33.97
CA ARG A 29 -49.37 -50.39 34.97
C ARG A 29 -49.29 -48.91 34.67
N LEU A 30 -49.74 -48.14 35.66
CA LEU A 30 -49.76 -46.68 35.65
C LEU A 30 -48.34 -46.15 35.43
N LEU A 31 -48.06 -45.57 34.26
CA LEU A 31 -47.01 -44.56 34.14
C LEU A 31 -47.63 -43.22 34.48
N THR A 32 -47.71 -42.94 35.78
CA THR A 32 -47.90 -41.57 36.26
C THR A 32 -46.75 -40.71 35.73
N PRO A 33 -46.98 -39.66 34.93
CA PRO A 33 -45.91 -38.74 34.58
C PRO A 33 -45.41 -38.05 35.85
N ASP A 34 -44.11 -38.17 36.12
CA ASP A 34 -43.45 -37.55 37.28
C ASP A 34 -43.42 -36.02 37.12
N PRO A 35 -44.08 -35.24 37.99
CA PRO A 35 -44.13 -33.78 37.87
C PRO A 35 -42.81 -33.09 38.26
N ARG A 36 -41.75 -33.80 38.68
CA ARG A 36 -40.47 -33.20 39.08
C ARG A 36 -39.41 -33.08 37.99
N ARG A 37 -39.72 -33.35 36.72
CA ARG A 37 -38.80 -33.04 35.58
C ARG A 37 -39.06 -31.70 34.88
N ALA A 38 -39.68 -30.75 35.61
CA ALA A 38 -39.58 -29.33 35.28
C ALA A 38 -38.14 -28.84 35.62
N GLY A 39 -37.22 -28.94 34.66
CA GLY A 39 -35.77 -28.78 34.89
C GLY A 39 -35.02 -28.09 33.75
N GLN A 40 -35.58 -26.99 33.24
CA GLN A 40 -34.86 -25.86 32.63
C GLN A 40 -33.55 -26.16 31.89
N HIS A 41 -33.61 -26.80 30.72
CA HIS A 41 -32.56 -26.58 29.72
C HIS A 41 -32.79 -25.24 29.02
N LEU A 42 -32.34 -24.17 29.67
CA LEU A 42 -31.96 -22.93 29.00
C LEU A 42 -30.89 -23.30 27.96
N THR A 43 -31.27 -23.42 26.70
CA THR A 43 -30.31 -23.65 25.62
C THR A 43 -29.35 -22.47 25.56
N PRO A 44 -28.03 -22.68 25.67
CA PRO A 44 -27.09 -21.58 25.66
C PRO A 44 -27.13 -20.88 24.30
N LEU A 45 -27.15 -19.55 24.35
CA LEU A 45 -26.62 -18.70 23.28
C LEU A 45 -25.21 -19.19 22.91
N PHE A 46 -24.68 -18.81 21.73
CA PHE A 46 -23.41 -19.28 21.13
C PHE A 46 -23.47 -20.56 20.25
N SER A 47 -24.26 -20.52 19.16
CA SER A 47 -23.81 -21.15 17.90
C SER A 47 -22.91 -20.17 17.12
N SER A 48 -21.77 -19.81 17.73
CA SER A 48 -20.90 -18.72 17.25
C SER A 48 -19.90 -19.18 16.19
N LYS A 49 -20.41 -19.65 15.05
CA LYS A 49 -19.59 -19.80 13.83
C LYS A 49 -19.56 -18.53 12.97
N SER A 50 -20.59 -17.68 13.06
CA SER A 50 -20.70 -16.45 12.26
C SER A 50 -19.83 -15.28 12.74
N VAL A 51 -19.48 -15.21 14.04
CA VAL A 51 -18.64 -14.11 14.56
C VAL A 51 -17.20 -14.21 14.02
N PHE A 52 -16.68 -15.42 13.83
CA PHE A 52 -15.35 -15.65 13.25
C PHE A 52 -15.25 -15.23 11.78
N TRP A 53 -16.33 -15.35 11.00
CA TRP A 53 -16.37 -14.80 9.64
C TRP A 53 -16.49 -13.27 9.63
N SER A 54 -17.18 -12.68 10.59
CA SER A 54 -17.33 -11.22 10.69
C SER A 54 -16.03 -10.49 11.04
N LEU A 55 -15.19 -11.07 11.91
CA LEU A 55 -13.89 -10.48 12.27
C LEU A 55 -12.85 -10.53 11.15
N TYR A 56 -12.94 -11.51 10.23
CA TYR A 56 -12.02 -11.62 9.11
C TYR A 56 -12.16 -10.46 8.10
N ALA A 57 -13.37 -9.93 7.92
CA ALA A 57 -13.65 -8.83 6.99
C ALA A 57 -13.19 -7.44 7.50
N ILE A 58 -13.03 -7.25 8.81
CA ILE A 58 -12.59 -5.98 9.41
C ILE A 58 -11.05 -5.86 9.37
N GLY A 59 -10.34 -6.97 9.19
CA GLY A 59 -8.89 -7.01 8.93
C GLY A 59 -8.48 -6.62 7.50
N LEU A 60 -9.35 -5.97 6.73
CA LEU A 60 -9.06 -5.56 5.36
C LEU A 60 -8.10 -4.35 5.37
N VAL A 61 -6.82 -4.70 5.36
CA VAL A 61 -5.65 -3.82 5.44
C VAL A 61 -5.84 -2.54 4.63
N VAL A 62 -5.88 -1.39 5.32
CA VAL A 62 -5.67 -0.10 4.66
C VAL A 62 -4.19 -0.03 4.28
N VAL A 63 -3.88 -0.56 3.10
CA VAL A 63 -2.60 -0.34 2.42
C VAL A 63 -2.58 1.13 2.03
N HIS A 64 -2.19 1.97 2.99
CA HIS A 64 -1.80 3.32 2.68
C HIS A 64 -0.70 3.22 1.62
N PRO A 65 -0.81 3.90 0.47
CA PRO A 65 0.34 4.09 -0.37
C PRO A 65 1.34 4.85 0.51
N ALA A 66 2.38 4.15 0.95
CA ALA A 66 3.55 4.81 1.52
C ALA A 66 4.06 5.69 0.39
N ALA A 67 3.72 6.99 0.46
CA ALA A 67 4.17 7.95 -0.51
C ALA A 67 5.70 7.85 -0.49
N ALA A 68 6.27 7.26 -1.55
CA ALA A 68 7.69 7.31 -1.78
C ALA A 68 8.01 8.80 -1.78
N GLN A 69 8.67 9.27 -0.72
CA GLN A 69 8.91 10.69 -0.51
C GLN A 69 9.94 11.10 -1.56
N GLY A 70 9.44 11.45 -2.75
CA GLY A 70 10.20 11.44 -3.99
C GLY A 70 11.49 12.21 -3.83
N THR A 71 12.61 11.49 -3.87
CA THR A 71 13.91 12.08 -3.70
C THR A 71 14.26 12.88 -4.94
N VAL A 72 14.62 14.14 -4.74
CA VAL A 72 14.97 15.06 -5.81
C VAL A 72 16.47 15.07 -6.00
N ALA A 73 16.91 15.12 -7.25
CA ALA A 73 18.30 15.30 -7.63
C ALA A 73 18.48 16.66 -8.29
N LEU A 74 19.27 17.52 -7.66
CA LEU A 74 19.73 18.78 -8.22
C LEU A 74 21.04 18.54 -8.98
N ARG A 75 21.11 18.99 -10.23
CA ARG A 75 22.34 19.07 -11.01
C ARG A 75 22.63 20.52 -11.37
N GLY A 76 23.89 20.85 -11.59
CA GLY A 76 24.23 22.14 -12.16
C GLY A 76 25.66 22.26 -12.62
N THR A 77 25.91 23.30 -13.40
CA THR A 77 27.24 23.73 -13.85
C THR A 77 27.66 24.98 -13.11
N VAL A 78 28.95 25.08 -12.78
CA VAL A 78 29.59 26.31 -12.32
C VAL A 78 30.70 26.71 -13.30
N ALA A 79 30.66 27.97 -13.75
CA ALA A 79 31.69 28.58 -14.59
C ALA A 79 32.06 29.97 -14.08
N ASP A 80 33.25 30.45 -14.44
CA ASP A 80 33.64 31.85 -14.22
C ASP A 80 32.90 32.78 -15.19
N SER A 81 32.44 33.92 -14.69
CA SER A 81 31.61 34.86 -15.45
C SER A 81 32.34 35.67 -16.52
N LEU A 82 33.68 35.78 -16.44
CA LEU A 82 34.49 36.63 -17.32
C LEU A 82 35.08 35.82 -18.47
N SER A 83 35.64 34.66 -18.11
CA SER A 83 36.38 33.79 -19.00
C SER A 83 35.52 32.64 -19.56
N GLY A 84 34.40 32.31 -18.89
CA GLY A 84 33.50 31.22 -19.28
C GLY A 84 34.00 29.81 -18.94
N TRP A 85 35.16 29.68 -18.28
CA TRP A 85 35.76 28.37 -17.99
C TRP A 85 35.01 27.65 -16.86
N PRO A 86 34.84 26.32 -16.95
CA PRO A 86 34.25 25.53 -15.87
C PRO A 86 35.13 25.61 -14.60
N LEU A 87 34.48 25.75 -13.44
CA LEU A 87 35.17 25.88 -12.16
C LEU A 87 35.14 24.58 -11.38
N VAL A 88 36.32 24.04 -11.11
CA VAL A 88 36.56 22.78 -10.37
C VAL A 88 36.67 23.07 -8.87
N GLY A 89 36.21 22.14 -8.03
CA GLY A 89 36.39 22.24 -6.57
C GLY A 89 35.49 23.27 -5.88
N VAL A 90 34.49 23.82 -6.58
CA VAL A 90 33.53 24.78 -6.02
C VAL A 90 32.56 24.07 -5.10
N SER A 91 32.41 24.57 -3.88
CA SER A 91 31.44 24.05 -2.91
C SER A 91 30.03 24.52 -3.26
N ALA A 92 29.12 23.58 -3.50
CA ALA A 92 27.69 23.80 -3.68
C ALA A 92 26.92 23.13 -2.51
N GLY A 93 26.37 23.93 -1.61
CA GLY A 93 25.66 23.46 -0.41
C GLY A 93 24.28 24.11 -0.24
N LEU A 94 23.37 23.43 0.44
CA LEU A 94 22.02 23.94 0.72
C LEU A 94 21.98 24.48 2.15
N VAL A 95 21.56 25.75 2.32
CA VAL A 95 21.46 26.37 3.65
C VAL A 95 20.45 25.61 4.50
N GLY A 96 20.85 25.24 5.73
CA GLY A 96 20.04 24.43 6.64
C GLY A 96 20.11 22.91 6.40
N GLN A 97 20.79 22.46 5.33
CA GLN A 97 21.00 21.05 5.04
C GLN A 97 22.46 20.66 5.32
N PRO A 98 22.76 19.50 5.95
CA PRO A 98 24.13 19.01 6.11
C PRO A 98 24.70 18.41 4.80
N ARG A 99 23.99 18.56 3.67
CA ARG A 99 24.36 18.01 2.36
C ARG A 99 24.87 19.10 1.43
N GLY A 100 26.02 18.83 0.83
CA GLY A 100 26.62 19.60 -0.25
C GLY A 100 27.43 18.69 -1.16
N ALA A 101 27.83 19.21 -2.32
CA ALA A 101 28.74 18.56 -3.24
C ALA A 101 29.82 19.56 -3.68
N SER A 102 30.92 19.05 -4.22
CA SER A 102 31.91 19.87 -4.93
C SER A 102 31.73 19.69 -6.44
N THR A 103 32.19 20.66 -7.24
CA THR A 103 32.20 20.56 -8.70
C THR A 103 33.38 19.73 -9.22
N ASP A 104 33.12 18.96 -10.28
CA ASP A 104 34.12 18.16 -10.99
C ASP A 104 34.96 18.97 -11.99
N ALA A 105 35.82 18.27 -12.76
CA ALA A 105 36.70 18.85 -13.77
C ALA A 105 35.96 19.61 -14.90
N LEU A 106 34.65 19.35 -15.08
CA LEU A 106 33.79 20.01 -16.06
C LEU A 106 32.88 21.07 -15.40
N GLY A 107 33.15 21.42 -14.14
CA GLY A 107 32.35 22.34 -13.35
C GLY A 107 30.97 21.79 -12.97
N GLN A 108 30.73 20.48 -13.14
CA GLN A 108 29.43 19.87 -12.86
C GLN A 108 29.34 19.48 -11.38
N PHE A 109 28.19 19.72 -10.76
CA PHE A 109 27.86 19.19 -9.43
C PHE A 109 26.53 18.42 -9.45
N ARG A 110 26.38 17.49 -8.50
CA ARG A 110 25.16 16.70 -8.31
C ARG A 110 24.87 16.54 -6.81
N LEU A 111 23.72 17.01 -6.36
CA LEU A 111 23.19 16.76 -5.01
C LEU A 111 21.95 15.87 -5.15
N GLY A 112 22.07 14.61 -4.73
CA GLY A 112 20.96 13.64 -4.73
C GLY A 112 20.21 13.59 -3.40
N GLU A 113 19.16 12.77 -3.37
CA GLU A 113 18.40 12.42 -2.15
C GLU A 113 17.83 13.62 -1.38
N LEU A 114 17.54 14.72 -2.06
CA LEU A 114 16.94 15.90 -1.43
C LEU A 114 15.44 15.67 -1.27
N LYS A 115 14.84 16.21 -0.20
CA LYS A 115 13.38 16.26 -0.10
C LYS A 115 12.83 17.35 -1.03
N PRO A 116 11.61 17.22 -1.55
CA PRO A 116 10.95 18.30 -2.26
C PRO A 116 10.74 19.50 -1.31
N GLY A 117 10.96 20.71 -1.81
CA GLY A 117 10.92 21.92 -0.99
C GLY A 117 11.69 23.10 -1.59
N THR A 118 11.65 24.23 -0.88
CA THR A 118 12.37 25.45 -1.26
C THR A 118 13.63 25.58 -0.41
N TYR A 119 14.77 25.79 -1.07
CA TYR A 119 16.07 25.89 -0.40
C TYR A 119 16.90 27.05 -0.96
N ALA A 120 17.75 27.64 -0.11
CA ALA A 120 18.80 28.54 -0.59
C ALA A 120 20.05 27.71 -0.93
N LEU A 121 20.37 27.61 -2.22
CA LEU A 121 21.63 27.05 -2.71
C LEU A 121 22.73 28.10 -2.56
N ARG A 122 23.75 27.78 -1.77
CA ARG A 122 24.96 28.59 -1.59
C ARG A 122 26.12 27.95 -2.37
N ILE A 123 26.67 28.69 -3.31
CA ILE A 123 27.78 28.26 -4.17
C ILE A 123 28.96 29.21 -3.93
N GLY A 124 30.17 28.68 -3.80
CA GLY A 124 31.37 29.50 -3.81
C GLY A 124 32.67 28.72 -3.59
N THR A 125 33.77 29.39 -3.87
CA THR A 125 35.14 28.90 -3.68
C THR A 125 36.08 30.06 -3.36
N LEU A 126 37.31 29.77 -2.94
CA LEU A 126 38.31 30.78 -2.63
C LEU A 126 38.63 31.63 -3.87
N GLY A 127 38.70 32.96 -3.69
CA GLY A 127 38.93 33.92 -4.78
C GLY A 127 37.68 34.34 -5.56
N TYR A 128 36.51 33.75 -5.31
CA TYR A 128 35.24 34.05 -5.99
C TYR A 128 34.18 34.58 -5.02
N THR A 129 33.23 35.37 -5.52
CA THR A 129 32.10 35.83 -4.72
C THR A 129 31.11 34.69 -4.48
N PHE A 130 30.74 34.47 -3.21
CA PHE A 130 29.66 33.54 -2.88
C PHE A 130 28.33 34.00 -3.50
N LYS A 131 27.58 33.06 -4.06
CA LYS A 131 26.27 33.29 -4.64
C LYS A 131 25.24 32.47 -3.89
N ASN A 132 24.20 33.14 -3.38
CA ASN A 132 23.05 32.50 -2.75
C ASN A 132 21.86 32.62 -3.70
N GLN A 133 21.32 31.49 -4.15
CA GLN A 133 20.17 31.44 -5.05
C GLN A 133 19.07 30.57 -4.45
N LEU A 134 17.86 31.13 -4.34
CA LEU A 134 16.69 30.39 -3.90
C LEU A 134 16.21 29.47 -5.04
N ILE A 135 16.06 28.19 -4.74
CA ILE A 135 15.64 27.16 -5.70
C ILE A 135 14.47 26.35 -5.12
N THR A 136 13.51 26.03 -5.98
CA THR A 136 12.40 25.13 -5.70
C THR A 136 12.71 23.76 -6.29
N LEU A 137 12.59 22.72 -5.46
CA LEU A 137 12.78 21.32 -5.83
C LEU A 137 11.43 20.61 -5.77
N VAL A 138 10.96 20.13 -6.92
CA VAL A 138 9.71 19.38 -7.06
C VAL A 138 10.02 17.88 -7.05
N ALA A 139 9.14 17.07 -6.44
CA ALA A 139 9.29 15.62 -6.44
C ALA A 139 9.39 15.07 -7.88
N ASP A 140 10.27 14.08 -8.08
CA ASP A 140 10.48 13.39 -9.37
C ASP A 140 11.03 14.27 -10.53
N GLU A 141 11.32 15.56 -10.30
CA GLU A 141 11.92 16.45 -11.30
C GLU A 141 13.45 16.56 -11.12
N MET A 142 14.24 16.18 -12.11
CA MET A 142 15.67 16.49 -12.12
C MET A 142 15.92 17.94 -12.52
N ARG A 143 16.15 18.82 -11.54
CA ARG A 143 16.43 20.23 -11.82
C ARG A 143 17.88 20.44 -12.26
N VAL A 144 18.07 21.12 -13.38
CA VAL A 144 19.40 21.53 -13.90
C VAL A 144 19.53 23.05 -13.80
N VAL A 145 20.63 23.54 -13.21
CA VAL A 145 20.89 24.98 -13.04
C VAL A 145 22.29 25.34 -13.52
N ALA A 146 22.41 26.32 -14.41
CA ALA A 146 23.70 26.91 -14.81
C ALA A 146 24.01 28.13 -13.95
N ILE A 147 25.21 28.18 -13.35
CA ILE A 147 25.58 29.19 -12.37
C ILE A 147 26.94 29.80 -12.74
N THR A 148 26.98 31.10 -13.00
CA THR A 148 28.23 31.84 -13.10
C THR A 148 28.62 32.46 -11.76
N LEU A 149 29.91 32.37 -11.42
CA LEU A 149 30.55 33.07 -10.31
C LEU A 149 31.49 34.14 -10.86
N ALA A 150 31.58 35.27 -10.16
CA ALA A 150 32.54 36.32 -10.47
C ALA A 150 33.75 36.22 -9.53
N SER A 151 34.94 36.48 -10.07
CA SER A 151 36.17 36.59 -9.29
C SER A 151 36.08 37.77 -8.32
N ALA A 152 36.19 37.50 -7.01
CA ALA A 152 36.05 38.50 -5.96
C ALA A 152 37.15 39.56 -5.99
N LEU A 153 38.37 39.16 -6.38
CA LEU A 153 39.50 40.06 -6.58
C LEU A 153 39.22 41.15 -7.62
N LEU A 154 38.44 40.83 -8.66
CA LEU A 154 38.13 41.78 -9.74
C LEU A 154 36.93 42.68 -9.39
N LEU A 155 35.92 42.14 -8.69
CA LEU A 155 34.78 42.94 -8.24
C LEU A 155 35.15 44.01 -7.20
N HIS A 156 36.24 43.83 -6.45
CA HIS A 156 36.75 44.86 -5.52
C HIS A 156 37.16 46.16 -6.25
N PHE A 157 37.72 46.06 -7.46
CA PHE A 157 38.11 47.23 -8.26
C PHE A 157 36.95 47.81 -9.08
N ALA A 158 35.89 47.03 -9.31
CA ALA A 158 34.74 47.44 -10.13
C ALA A 158 33.64 48.15 -9.33
N ASN A 159 33.67 48.11 -8.00
CA ASN A 159 32.64 48.69 -7.13
C ASN A 159 33.25 49.78 -6.24
N PRO A 160 33.26 51.06 -6.67
CA PRO A 160 33.71 52.15 -5.81
C PRO A 160 32.82 52.22 -4.57
N LEU A 161 33.45 52.34 -3.40
CA LEU A 161 32.73 52.49 -2.12
C LEU A 161 31.75 53.67 -2.19
N PRO A 162 30.53 53.55 -1.65
CA PRO A 162 29.67 54.71 -1.45
C PRO A 162 30.38 55.69 -0.51
N ALA A 163 30.35 56.98 -0.88
CA ALA A 163 30.96 58.09 -0.15
C ALA A 163 30.20 58.45 1.14
#